data_AF-A0A842IZZ3-F1
#
_entry.id   AF-A0A842IZZ3-F1
#
_cell.length_a   1.000
_cell.length_b   1.000
_cell.length_c   1.000
_cell.angle_alpha   90.00
_cell.angle_beta   90.00
_cell.angle_gamma   90.00
#
_symmetry.space_group_name_H-M   'P 1'
#
loop_
_entity.id
_entity.type
_entity.pdbx_description
1 polymer ?
#
loop_
_entity_poly.entity_id
_entity_poly.type
_entity_poly.pdbx_seq_one_letter_code
_entity_poly.pdbx_strand_id
1 'polypeptide(L)'
;MHLNKNDIDILKTFLEQKILTSEEISTFLNLTSSQVKNGLQKIDLFLLTNNLGFTSKHKASLSLTITSKEFNPELIFATFNLSAKCRQTYILLTLMVEKKIDSTNLINSLNITKLTLSAGVTRFIVKSYNMLN
;
A
#
# COMPACT_ATOMS: atom_id res chain seq x y z
N MET A 1 -4.01 5.42 6.51
CA MET A 1 -5.11 5.23 5.53
C MET A 1 -4.78 4.04 4.65
N HIS A 2 -5.75 3.22 4.22
CA HIS A 2 -5.50 2.00 3.45
C HIS A 2 -6.05 2.14 2.03
N LEU A 3 -5.20 1.84 1.03
CA LEU A 3 -5.60 1.63 -0.36
C LEU A 3 -5.95 0.15 -0.55
N ASN A 4 -7.09 -0.13 -1.18
CA ASN A 4 -7.47 -1.48 -1.57
C ASN A 4 -6.93 -1.82 -2.98
N LYS A 5 -7.21 -3.03 -3.47
CA LYS A 5 -6.75 -3.47 -4.80
C LYS A 5 -7.16 -2.50 -5.93
N ASN A 6 -8.42 -2.06 -5.95
CA ASN A 6 -8.90 -1.15 -7.00
C ASN A 6 -8.20 0.21 -6.92
N ASP A 7 -7.99 0.73 -5.71
CA ASP A 7 -7.28 1.99 -5.51
C ASP A 7 -5.82 1.89 -6.03
N ILE A 8 -5.17 0.73 -5.82
CA ILE A 8 -3.82 0.44 -6.34
C ILE A 8 -3.81 0.34 -7.86
N ASP A 9 -4.77 -0.38 -8.42
CA ASP A 9 -4.86 -0.57 -9.87
C ASP A 9 -5.13 0.78 -10.57
N ILE A 10 -5.95 1.65 -9.99
CA ILE A 10 -6.13 3.04 -10.46
C ILE A 10 -4.81 3.82 -10.41
N LEU A 11 -4.06 3.75 -9.30
CA LEU A 11 -2.78 4.45 -9.17
C LEU A 11 -1.74 3.95 -10.20
N LYS A 12 -1.70 2.65 -10.47
CA LYS A 12 -0.84 2.07 -11.53
C LYS A 12 -1.19 2.64 -12.90
N THR A 13 -2.47 2.61 -13.26
CA THR A 13 -2.94 3.15 -14.54
C THR A 13 -2.56 4.62 -14.70
N PHE A 14 -2.63 5.43 -13.63
CA PHE A 14 -2.18 6.82 -13.64
C PHE A 14 -0.68 7.02 -13.82
N LEU A 15 0.13 6.14 -13.22
CA LEU A 15 1.58 6.23 -13.35
C LEU A 15 2.04 5.85 -14.75
N GLU A 16 1.33 4.91 -15.39
CA GLU A 16 1.55 4.53 -16.79
C GLU A 16 1.02 5.61 -17.75
N GLN A 17 -0.17 6.15 -17.47
CA GLN A 17 -0.81 7.19 -18.26
C GLN A 17 -1.01 8.46 -17.41
N LYS A 18 -0.08 9.40 -17.57
CA LYS A 18 0.02 10.64 -16.77
C LYS A 18 -1.24 11.51 -16.76
N ILE A 19 -2.09 11.39 -17.80
CA ILE A 19 -3.32 12.14 -17.96
C ILE A 19 -4.41 11.19 -18.47
N LEU A 20 -5.53 11.14 -17.75
CA LEU A 20 -6.66 10.23 -18.01
C LEU A 20 -7.98 10.89 -17.62
N THR A 21 -9.08 10.43 -18.16
CA THR A 21 -10.43 10.74 -17.67
C THR A 21 -10.92 9.65 -16.72
N SER A 22 -11.91 9.96 -15.89
CA SER A 22 -12.55 8.94 -15.03
C SER A 22 -13.18 7.80 -15.82
N GLU A 23 -13.61 8.07 -17.04
CA GLU A 23 -14.29 7.13 -17.94
C GLU A 23 -13.31 6.15 -18.59
N GLU A 24 -12.13 6.64 -18.99
CA GLU A 24 -11.02 5.79 -19.45
C GLU A 24 -10.56 4.84 -18.33
N ILE A 25 -10.42 5.32 -17.09
CA ILE A 25 -10.04 4.48 -15.94
C ILE A 25 -11.12 3.41 -15.68
N SER A 26 -12.38 3.83 -15.69
CA SER A 26 -13.54 2.94 -15.53
C SER A 26 -13.51 1.82 -16.58
N THR A 27 -13.20 2.16 -17.82
CA THR A 27 -13.11 1.22 -18.95
C THR A 27 -11.90 0.29 -18.82
N PHE A 28 -10.71 0.83 -18.58
CA PHE A 28 -9.47 0.03 -18.49
C PHE A 28 -9.50 -0.98 -17.35
N LEU A 29 -10.10 -0.61 -16.22
CA LEU A 29 -10.11 -1.43 -15.01
C LEU A 29 -11.44 -2.16 -14.76
N ASN A 30 -12.42 -1.99 -15.65
CA ASN A 30 -13.78 -2.50 -15.50
C ASN A 30 -14.38 -2.15 -14.11
N LEU A 31 -14.27 -0.87 -13.74
CA LEU A 31 -14.75 -0.32 -12.47
C LEU A 31 -15.95 0.59 -12.70
N THR A 32 -16.90 0.61 -11.77
CA THR A 32 -17.99 1.60 -11.81
C THR A 32 -17.48 3.02 -11.54
N SER A 33 -18.19 4.03 -12.03
CA SER A 33 -17.84 5.44 -11.79
C SER A 33 -17.73 5.80 -10.29
N SER A 34 -18.54 5.14 -9.45
CA SER A 34 -18.47 5.29 -7.99
C SER A 34 -17.17 4.74 -7.41
N GLN A 35 -16.73 3.55 -7.85
CA GLN A 35 -15.47 2.96 -7.43
C GLN A 35 -14.28 3.82 -7.87
N VAL A 36 -14.28 4.32 -9.11
CA VAL A 36 -13.24 5.22 -9.61
C VAL A 36 -13.19 6.50 -8.77
N LYS A 37 -14.32 7.16 -8.55
CA LYS A 37 -14.38 8.39 -7.75
C LYS A 37 -13.86 8.19 -6.32
N ASN A 38 -14.31 7.13 -5.64
CA ASN A 38 -13.87 6.83 -4.28
C ASN A 38 -12.38 6.45 -4.23
N GLY A 39 -11.90 5.72 -5.23
CA GLY A 39 -10.50 5.35 -5.34
C GLY A 39 -9.59 6.57 -5.54
N LEU A 40 -9.98 7.49 -6.43
CA LEU A 40 -9.23 8.73 -6.66
C LEU A 40 -9.13 9.59 -5.40
N GLN A 41 -10.21 9.74 -4.64
CA GLN A 41 -10.20 10.48 -3.38
C GLN A 41 -9.24 9.87 -2.36
N LYS A 42 -9.21 8.54 -2.26
CA LYS A 42 -8.27 7.84 -1.38
C LYS A 42 -6.83 7.94 -1.89
N ILE A 43 -6.60 7.85 -3.20
CA ILE A 43 -5.26 8.01 -3.76
C ILE A 43 -4.74 9.41 -3.45
N ASP A 44 -5.54 10.44 -3.70
CA ASP A 44 -5.17 11.83 -3.46
C ASP A 44 -4.80 12.06 -1.99
N LEU A 45 -5.66 11.62 -1.07
CA LEU A 45 -5.41 11.73 0.36
C LEU A 45 -4.20 10.90 0.80
N PHE A 46 -3.94 9.74 0.18
CA PHE A 46 -2.76 8.92 0.47
C PHE A 46 -1.48 9.63 0.06
N LEU A 47 -1.45 10.19 -1.15
CA LEU A 47 -0.29 10.90 -1.67
C LEU A 47 0.00 12.17 -0.87
N LEU A 48 -1.04 12.94 -0.51
CA LEU A 48 -0.92 14.14 0.31
C LEU A 48 -0.41 13.80 1.72
N THR A 49 -0.99 12.79 2.38
CA THR A 49 -0.60 12.40 3.74
C THR A 49 0.86 11.95 3.84
N ASN A 50 1.38 11.31 2.78
CA ASN A 50 2.75 10.82 2.72
C ASN A 50 3.71 11.80 2.02
N ASN A 51 3.28 13.02 1.70
CA ASN A 51 4.07 14.02 0.96
C ASN A 51 4.67 13.49 -0.37
N LEU A 52 3.95 12.59 -1.04
CA LEU A 52 4.41 11.93 -2.27
C LEU A 52 3.99 12.66 -3.55
N GLY A 53 2.84 13.32 -3.51
CA GLY A 53 2.22 13.92 -4.69
C GLY A 53 0.77 14.29 -4.46
N PHE A 54 0.07 14.55 -5.56
CA PHE A 54 -1.37 14.83 -5.57
C PHE A 54 -1.96 14.52 -6.95
N THR A 55 -3.28 14.32 -6.98
CA THR A 55 -4.06 14.28 -8.21
C THR A 55 -4.66 15.65 -8.48
N SER A 56 -4.78 16.03 -9.74
CA SER A 56 -5.43 17.29 -10.13
C SER A 56 -6.45 17.03 -11.23
N LYS A 57 -7.50 17.85 -11.25
CA LYS A 57 -8.56 17.78 -12.27
C LYS A 57 -8.55 19.05 -13.09
N HIS A 58 -8.48 18.90 -14.40
CA HIS A 58 -8.64 19.99 -15.36
C HIS A 58 -9.68 19.59 -16.41
N LYS A 59 -10.86 20.22 -16.35
CA LYS A 59 -12.05 19.83 -17.12
C LYS A 59 -12.43 18.36 -16.86
N ALA A 60 -12.45 17.52 -17.90
CA ALA A 60 -12.73 16.09 -17.80
C ALA A 60 -11.47 15.27 -17.49
N SER A 61 -10.29 15.84 -17.70
CA SER A 61 -9.01 15.17 -17.51
C SER A 61 -8.55 15.27 -16.06
N LEU A 62 -7.90 14.21 -15.63
CA LEU A 62 -7.26 14.05 -14.35
C LEU A 62 -5.78 13.79 -14.62
N SER A 63 -4.92 14.32 -13.76
CA SER A 63 -3.47 14.12 -13.85
C SER A 63 -2.88 13.80 -12.49
N LEU A 64 -1.85 12.97 -12.48
CA LEU A 64 -1.08 12.63 -11.30
C LEU A 64 0.22 13.45 -11.29
N THR A 65 0.45 14.19 -10.21
CA THR A 65 1.71 14.90 -9.96
C THR A 65 2.44 14.22 -8.82
N ILE A 66 3.66 13.75 -9.08
CA ILE A 66 4.56 13.23 -8.04
C ILE A 66 5.55 14.34 -7.67
N THR A 67 5.61 14.67 -6.38
CA THR A 67 6.44 15.77 -5.85
C THR A 67 7.66 15.25 -5.10
N SER A 68 7.59 14.04 -4.54
CA SER A 68 8.71 13.42 -3.82
C SER A 68 9.68 12.72 -4.76
N LYS A 69 10.98 13.02 -4.62
CA LYS A 69 12.06 12.27 -5.29
C LYS A 69 12.24 10.85 -4.74
N GLU A 70 11.72 10.60 -3.55
CA GLU A 70 11.74 9.29 -2.89
C GLU A 70 10.53 8.44 -3.27
N PHE A 71 9.62 8.97 -4.10
CA PHE A 71 8.50 8.21 -4.59
C PHE A 71 8.99 7.04 -5.45
N ASN A 72 8.91 5.84 -4.90
CA ASN A 72 9.16 4.61 -5.62
C ASN A 72 7.85 3.82 -5.72
N PRO A 73 7.21 3.82 -6.90
CA PRO A 73 5.95 3.10 -7.09
C PRO A 73 6.11 1.58 -6.89
N GLU A 74 7.29 1.01 -7.17
CA GLU A 74 7.55 -0.41 -6.94
C GLU A 74 7.56 -0.75 -5.45
N LEU A 75 8.10 0.12 -4.57
CA LEU A 75 8.07 -0.11 -3.12
C LEU A 75 6.64 -0.02 -2.57
N ILE A 76 5.86 0.94 -3.08
CA ILE A 76 4.44 1.07 -2.75
C ILE A 76 3.73 -0.22 -3.18
N PHE A 77 3.84 -0.64 -4.44
CA PHE A 77 3.18 -1.86 -4.90
C PHE A 77 3.70 -3.13 -4.24
N ALA A 78 4.99 -3.21 -3.92
CA ALA A 78 5.59 -4.35 -3.23
C ALA A 78 5.02 -4.49 -1.81
N THR A 79 4.90 -3.40 -1.06
CA THR A 79 4.29 -3.41 0.29
C THR A 79 2.82 -3.83 0.26
N PHE A 80 2.06 -3.43 -0.77
CA PHE A 80 0.68 -3.90 -0.98
C PHE A 80 0.59 -5.36 -1.46
N ASN A 81 1.55 -5.82 -2.27
CA ASN A 81 1.61 -7.19 -2.81
C ASN A 81 2.29 -8.20 -1.88
N LEU A 82 2.74 -7.82 -0.67
CA LEU A 82 3.31 -8.79 0.26
C LEU A 82 2.25 -9.87 0.55
N SER A 83 2.52 -11.11 0.11
CA SER A 83 1.75 -12.26 0.54
C SER A 83 1.75 -12.32 2.09
N ALA A 84 0.77 -12.99 2.70
CA ALA A 84 0.76 -13.17 4.16
C ALA A 84 2.09 -13.76 4.67
N LYS A 85 2.74 -14.62 3.88
CA LYS A 85 4.06 -15.20 4.16
C LYS A 85 5.20 -14.18 4.04
N CYS A 86 5.15 -13.28 3.07
CA CYS A 86 6.14 -12.21 2.92
C CYS A 86 6.01 -11.17 4.04
N ARG A 87 4.78 -10.82 4.45
CA ARG A 87 4.54 -9.96 5.63
C ARG A 87 5.10 -10.60 6.90
N GLN A 88 4.86 -11.90 7.11
CA GLN A 88 5.48 -12.65 8.21
C GLN A 88 7.01 -12.60 8.14
N THR A 89 7.60 -12.87 6.97
CA THR A 89 9.07 -12.87 6.80
C THR A 89 9.67 -11.48 7.08
N TYR A 90 8.99 -10.41 6.67
CA TYR A 90 9.42 -9.05 6.97
C TYR A 90 9.34 -8.75 8.48
N ILE A 91 8.23 -9.08 9.16
CA ILE A 91 8.10 -8.95 10.62
C ILE A 91 9.26 -9.67 11.33
N LEU A 92 9.61 -10.87 10.87
CA LEU A 92 10.72 -11.66 11.40
C LEU A 92 12.06 -10.97 11.22
N LEU A 93 12.37 -10.50 10.02
CA LEU A 93 13.61 -9.78 9.73
C LEU A 93 13.71 -8.51 10.57
N THR A 94 12.62 -7.74 10.69
CA THR A 94 12.61 -6.54 11.54
C THR A 94 12.87 -6.91 13.01
N LEU A 95 12.18 -7.93 13.55
CA LEU A 95 12.37 -8.41 14.93
C LEU A 95 13.79 -8.94 15.20
N MET A 96 14.48 -9.48 14.19
CA MET A 96 15.85 -9.96 14.33
C MET A 96 16.89 -8.84 14.33
N VAL A 97 16.60 -7.72 13.65
CA VAL A 97 17.55 -6.61 13.46
C VAL A 97 17.35 -5.50 14.49
N GLU A 98 16.10 -5.19 14.84
CA GLU A 98 15.73 -4.08 15.73
C GLU A 98 15.64 -4.54 17.19
N LYS A 99 16.43 -3.91 18.08
CA LYS A 99 16.38 -4.19 19.54
C LYS A 99 15.07 -3.78 20.20
N LYS A 100 14.35 -2.81 19.61
CA LYS A 100 13.04 -2.34 20.05
C LYS A 100 12.21 -1.96 18.84
N ILE A 101 11.03 -2.53 18.72
CA ILE A 101 10.09 -2.22 17.63
C ILE A 101 8.85 -1.59 18.22
N ASP A 102 8.45 -0.44 17.67
CA ASP A 102 7.11 0.08 17.87
C ASP A 102 6.11 -0.75 17.05
N SER A 103 5.33 -1.57 17.74
CA SER A 103 4.31 -2.42 17.12
C SER A 103 3.28 -1.63 16.30
N THR A 104 3.02 -0.37 16.66
CA THR A 104 2.07 0.50 15.96
C THR A 104 2.62 0.88 14.59
N ASN A 105 3.89 1.28 14.54
CA ASN A 105 4.57 1.60 13.28
C ASN A 105 4.66 0.38 12.37
N LEU A 106 4.93 -0.81 12.94
CA LEU A 106 5.02 -2.05 12.17
C LEU A 106 3.67 -2.51 11.60
N ILE A 107 2.59 -2.38 12.38
CA ILE A 107 1.21 -2.64 11.94
C ILE A 107 0.85 -1.73 10.77
N ASN A 108 1.17 -0.44 10.89
CA ASN A 108 0.89 0.56 9.88
C ASN A 108 1.71 0.35 8.60
N SER A 109 3.00 0.03 8.72
CA SER A 109 3.89 -0.16 7.57
C SER A 109 3.58 -1.43 6.78
N LEU A 110 3.12 -2.49 7.45
CA LEU A 110 2.79 -3.77 6.82
C LEU A 110 1.32 -3.95 6.49
N ASN A 111 0.49 -2.98 6.86
CA ASN A 111 -0.94 -3.02 6.62
C ASN A 111 -1.58 -4.32 7.17
N ILE A 112 -1.31 -4.63 8.43
CA ILE A 112 -1.79 -5.83 9.13
C ILE A 112 -2.53 -5.45 10.40
N THR A 113 -3.43 -6.33 10.87
CA THR A 113 -4.07 -6.12 12.18
C THR A 113 -3.13 -6.48 13.33
N LYS A 114 -3.40 -5.94 14.52
CA LYS A 114 -2.70 -6.35 15.77
C LYS A 114 -2.80 -7.86 15.99
N LEU A 115 -3.93 -8.47 15.64
CA LEU A 115 -4.17 -9.91 15.68
C LEU A 115 -3.26 -10.67 14.71
N THR A 116 -3.12 -10.18 13.48
CA THR A 116 -2.22 -10.75 12.46
C THR A 116 -0.76 -10.65 12.88
N LEU A 117 -0.34 -9.51 13.46
CA LEU A 117 1.00 -9.33 14.01
C LEU A 117 1.25 -10.30 15.17
N SER A 118 0.32 -10.37 16.15
CA SER A 118 0.41 -11.27 17.30
C SER A 118 0.49 -12.74 16.90
N ALA A 119 -0.34 -13.18 15.95
CA ALA A 119 -0.28 -14.54 15.41
C ALA A 119 1.04 -14.84 14.70
N GLY A 120 1.61 -13.86 13.97
CA GLY A 120 2.92 -13.96 13.33
C GLY A 120 4.06 -14.15 14.34
N VAL A 121 4.08 -13.33 15.38
CA VAL A 121 5.07 -13.41 16.47
C VAL A 121 4.95 -14.73 17.23
N THR A 122 3.73 -15.16 17.54
CA THR A 122 3.48 -16.42 18.28
C THR A 122 4.00 -17.63 17.48
N ARG A 123 3.68 -17.70 16.18
CA ARG A 123 4.19 -18.77 15.31
C ARG A 123 5.72 -18.79 15.23
N PHE A 124 6.35 -17.61 15.26
CA PHE A 124 7.80 -17.52 15.29
C PHE A 124 8.39 -18.13 16.55
N ILE A 125 7.92 -17.71 17.72
CA ILE A 125 8.43 -18.20 19.01
C ILE A 125 8.32 -19.72 19.09
N VAL A 126 7.16 -20.29 18.71
CA VAL A 126 6.94 -21.74 18.70
C VAL A 126 7.92 -22.44 17.75
N LYS A 127 8.13 -21.90 16.56
CA LYS A 127 9.03 -22.51 15.57
C LYS A 127 10.49 -22.44 16.00
N SER A 128 10.93 -21.33 16.59
CA SER A 128 12.29 -21.15 17.10
C SER A 128 12.55 -22.08 18.30
N TYR A 129 11.57 -22.23 19.20
CA TYR A 129 11.66 -23.17 20.32
C TYR A 129 11.81 -24.62 19.86
N ASN A 130 11.08 -25.02 18.82
CA ASN A 130 11.18 -26.37 18.24
C ASN A 130 12.45 -26.62 17.42
N MET A 131 13.21 -25.59 17.06
CA MET A 131 14.52 -25.76 16.39
C MET A 131 15.69 -25.82 17.37
N LEU A 132 15.46 -25.46 18.63
CA LEU A 132 16.45 -25.47 19.71
C LEU A 132 16.36 -26.71 20.61
N ASN A 133 15.31 -27.52 20.45
CA ASN A 133 15.09 -28.80 21.12
C ASN A 133 15.06 -29.92 20.08
#